data_AF-A0A3D5X5D4-F1
#
_entry.id   AF-A0A3D5X5D4-F1
#
_cell.length_a   1.000
_cell.length_b   1.000
_cell.length_c   1.000
_cell.angle_alpha   90.00
_cell.angle_beta   90.00
_cell.angle_gamma   90.00
#
_symmetry.space_group_name_H-M   'P 1'
#
loop_
_entity.id
_entity.type
_entity.pdbx_description
1 polymer ?
#
loop_
_entity_poly.entity_id
_entity_poly.type
_entity_poly.pdbx_seq_one_letter_code
_entity_poly.pdbx_strand_id
1 'polypeptide(L)'
;MLFGKDNEKGLVMIGNNLKVVTIGEDGYTLDQILVHDAKNPNPGVHMMLTNMTYPEFPFALGVIRAVKYPTYDDNVRDQLLEVQKNSKIKCMDDLLHSGDTYEIK
;
A
#
# COMPACT_ATOMS: atom_id res chain seq x y z
N MET A 1 -5.71 19.10 3.52
CA MET A 1 -6.95 18.55 2.97
C MET A 1 -8.07 19.48 3.38
N LEU A 2 -8.65 20.18 2.40
CA LEU A 2 -9.68 21.19 2.56
C LEU A 2 -11.00 20.69 1.96
N PHE A 3 -12.11 21.08 2.54
CA PHE A 3 -13.44 20.75 2.06
C PHE A 3 -14.47 21.78 2.55
N GLY A 4 -15.69 21.73 2.01
CA GLY A 4 -16.71 22.76 2.24
C GLY A 4 -16.99 23.55 0.95
N LYS A 5 -17.99 24.44 0.99
CA LYS A 5 -18.41 25.17 -0.20
C LYS A 5 -17.33 26.15 -0.67
N ASP A 6 -16.67 26.78 0.29
CA ASP A 6 -15.67 27.83 0.10
C ASP A 6 -14.30 27.41 0.69
N ASN A 7 -14.06 26.09 0.82
CA ASN A 7 -12.88 25.51 1.49
C ASN A 7 -12.70 25.99 2.94
N GLU A 8 -13.80 26.28 3.64
CA GLU A 8 -13.76 26.80 5.00
C GLU A 8 -13.43 25.74 6.06
N LYS A 9 -13.51 24.44 5.73
CA LYS A 9 -13.20 23.33 6.65
C LYS A 9 -11.94 22.58 6.23
N GLY A 10 -11.20 22.12 7.24
CA GLY A 10 -10.00 21.32 7.08
C GLY A 10 -10.00 20.09 7.99
N LEU A 11 -9.18 19.11 7.62
CA LEU A 11 -8.82 18.00 8.50
C LEU A 11 -7.49 18.30 9.18
N VAL A 12 -7.43 18.14 10.49
CA VAL A 12 -6.20 18.23 11.28
C VAL A 12 -5.95 16.93 12.03
N MET A 13 -4.68 16.66 12.32
CA MET A 13 -4.27 15.52 13.12
C MET A 13 -3.94 15.99 14.53
N ILE A 14 -4.70 15.54 15.52
CA ILE A 14 -4.46 15.87 16.94
C ILE A 14 -4.13 14.55 17.66
N GLY A 15 -2.85 14.39 17.99
CA GLY A 15 -2.32 13.12 18.50
C GLY A 15 -2.52 12.00 17.48
N ASN A 16 -3.34 11.01 17.82
CA ASN A 16 -3.64 9.84 16.99
C ASN A 16 -5.04 9.88 16.35
N ASN A 17 -5.74 11.02 16.38
CA ASN A 17 -7.10 11.14 15.86
C ASN A 17 -7.20 12.24 14.79
N LEU A 18 -8.11 12.04 13.84
CA LEU A 18 -8.54 13.08 12.91
C LEU A 18 -9.60 13.96 13.56
N LYS A 19 -9.51 15.27 13.33
CA LYS A 19 -10.53 16.23 13.73
C LYS A 19 -10.86 17.15 12.56
N VAL A 20 -12.15 17.44 12.38
CA VAL A 20 -12.61 18.49 11.48
C VAL A 20 -12.52 19.84 12.20
N VAL A 21 -11.93 20.83 11.55
CA VAL A 21 -11.83 22.20 12.04
C VAL A 21 -12.28 23.19 10.98
N THR A 22 -12.75 24.35 11.40
CA THR A 22 -12.99 25.50 10.53
C THR A 22 -11.74 26.39 10.54
N ILE A 23 -11.31 26.86 9.38
CA ILE A 23 -10.11 27.70 9.25
C ILE A 23 -10.41 29.10 9.78
N GLY A 24 -9.55 29.63 10.64
CA GLY A 24 -9.74 30.95 11.26
C GLY A 24 -10.61 30.95 12.52
N GLU A 25 -11.25 29.82 12.86
CA GLU A 25 -11.86 29.60 14.17
C GLU A 25 -10.88 28.81 15.07
N ASP A 26 -10.96 29.01 16.39
CA ASP A 26 -10.13 28.32 17.40
C ASP A 26 -8.59 28.40 17.18
N GLY A 27 -8.12 29.36 16.39
CA GLY A 27 -6.69 29.57 16.12
C GLY A 27 -6.04 28.60 15.13
N TYR A 28 -6.84 27.78 14.42
CA TYR A 28 -6.31 26.88 13.39
C TYR A 28 -5.99 27.65 12.10
N THR A 29 -4.73 27.56 11.67
CA THR A 29 -4.22 28.14 10.42
C THR A 29 -4.05 27.06 9.35
N LEU A 30 -3.90 27.50 8.09
CA LEU A 30 -3.67 26.62 6.94
C LEU A 30 -2.49 25.66 7.13
N ASP A 31 -1.45 26.09 7.86
CA ASP A 31 -0.23 25.29 8.09
C ASP A 31 -0.46 24.07 8.98
N GLN A 32 -1.54 24.07 9.77
CA GLN A 32 -1.87 22.96 10.68
C GLN A 32 -2.73 21.89 9.99
N ILE A 33 -3.19 22.17 8.77
CA ILE A 33 -4.08 21.27 8.03
C ILE A 33 -3.29 20.06 7.51
N LEU A 34 -3.87 18.88 7.68
CA LEU A 34 -3.30 17.62 7.24
C LEU A 34 -2.98 17.66 5.74
N VAL A 35 -1.69 17.53 5.41
CA VAL A 35 -1.22 17.32 4.04
C VAL A 35 -1.17 15.83 3.77
N HIS A 36 -1.96 15.37 2.80
CA HIS A 36 -2.05 13.95 2.45
C HIS A 36 -0.94 13.54 1.50
N ASP A 37 -0.21 12.49 1.86
CA ASP A 37 0.74 11.82 0.99
C ASP A 37 0.32 10.36 0.80
N ALA A 38 -0.16 10.04 -0.41
CA ALA A 38 -0.58 8.69 -0.77
C ALA A 38 0.58 7.68 -0.78
N LYS A 39 1.84 8.13 -0.90
CA LYS A 39 3.04 7.27 -0.95
C LYS A 39 3.70 7.08 0.41
N ASN A 40 3.14 7.65 1.48
CA ASN A 40 3.67 7.50 2.82
C ASN A 40 3.77 5.99 3.19
N PRO A 41 4.93 5.50 3.65
CA PRO A 41 5.09 4.10 4.02
C PRO A 41 4.23 3.69 5.22
N ASN A 42 3.95 4.62 6.15
CA ASN A 42 3.08 4.35 7.29
C ASN A 42 1.61 4.40 6.86
N PRO A 43 0.85 3.28 6.96
CA PRO A 43 -0.53 3.22 6.52
C PRO A 43 -1.53 3.89 7.47
N GLY A 44 -1.09 4.34 8.66
CA GLY A 44 -1.99 4.83 9.71
C GLY A 44 -2.93 5.95 9.24
N VAL A 45 -2.38 6.97 8.59
CA VAL A 45 -3.16 8.10 8.06
C VAL A 45 -4.13 7.64 6.97
N HIS A 46 -3.68 6.73 6.09
CA HIS A 46 -4.50 6.21 5.01
C HIS A 46 -5.71 5.45 5.55
N MET A 47 -5.51 4.63 6.59
CA MET A 47 -6.60 3.90 7.26
C MET A 47 -7.56 4.84 7.99
N MET A 48 -7.06 5.91 8.59
CA MET A 48 -7.93 6.93 9.22
C MET A 48 -8.80 7.61 8.17
N LEU A 49 -8.25 7.95 7.01
CA LEU A 49 -9.00 8.58 5.92
C LEU A 49 -10.05 7.63 5.32
N THR A 50 -9.79 6.32 5.22
CA THR A 50 -10.79 5.35 4.72
C THR A 50 -11.93 5.10 5.69
N ASN A 51 -11.71 5.31 7.00
CA ASN A 51 -12.70 5.07 8.04
C ASN A 51 -13.56 6.32 8.37
N MET A 52 -13.38 7.41 7.63
CA MET A 52 -14.21 8.61 7.78
C MET A 52 -15.67 8.31 7.45
N THR A 53 -16.57 8.65 8.39
CA THR A 53 -18.00 8.36 8.27
C THR A 53 -18.83 9.64 8.41
N TYR A 54 -19.85 9.77 7.57
CA TYR A 54 -20.85 10.83 7.65
C TYR A 54 -21.74 10.65 8.89
N PRO A 55 -22.16 11.70 9.63
CA PRO A 55 -22.09 13.13 9.30
C PRO A 55 -20.85 13.87 9.80
N GLU A 56 -19.99 13.23 10.59
CA GLU A 56 -18.89 13.92 11.27
C GLU A 56 -17.73 14.28 10.32
N PHE A 57 -17.47 13.42 9.33
CA PHE A 57 -16.36 13.60 8.38
C PHE A 57 -16.85 13.64 6.93
N PRO A 58 -16.08 14.29 6.03
CA PRO A 58 -16.31 14.18 4.59
C PRO A 58 -15.93 12.79 4.08
N PHE A 59 -16.49 12.40 2.92
CA PHE A 59 -16.01 11.22 2.20
C PHE A 59 -14.72 11.54 1.43
N ALA A 60 -13.65 10.78 1.70
CA ALA A 60 -12.40 10.90 0.94
C ALA A 60 -12.53 10.23 -0.43
N LEU A 61 -12.23 10.98 -1.49
CA LEU A 61 -12.23 10.51 -2.87
C LEU A 61 -10.83 10.66 -3.47
N GLY A 62 -10.51 9.82 -4.46
CA GLY A 62 -9.22 9.80 -5.14
C GLY A 62 -8.26 8.73 -4.61
N VAL A 63 -6.96 8.96 -4.77
CA VAL A 63 -5.92 7.98 -4.36
C VAL A 63 -5.58 8.17 -2.89
N ILE A 64 -6.14 7.31 -2.05
CA ILE A 64 -5.86 7.33 -0.61
C ILE A 64 -4.50 6.70 -0.29
N ARG A 65 -4.13 5.62 -1.00
CA ARG A 65 -2.86 4.92 -0.76
C ARG A 65 -2.30 4.38 -2.07
N ALA A 66 -1.02 4.64 -2.29
CA ALA A 66 -0.26 4.19 -3.45
C ALA A 66 1.08 3.59 -2.97
N VAL A 67 1.15 2.25 -2.93
CA VAL A 67 2.36 1.53 -2.51
C VAL A 67 3.05 0.91 -3.70
N LYS A 68 4.36 1.10 -3.77
CA LYS A 68 5.22 0.37 -4.69
C LYS A 68 5.74 -0.88 -4.00
N TYR A 69 5.09 -2.02 -4.21
CA TYR A 69 5.48 -3.33 -3.68
C TYR A 69 5.27 -4.38 -4.78
N PRO A 70 6.09 -5.44 -4.85
CA PRO A 70 5.87 -6.51 -5.83
C PRO A 70 4.47 -7.09 -5.68
N THR A 71 3.83 -7.33 -6.83
CA THR A 71 2.55 -8.02 -6.84
C THR A 71 2.74 -9.49 -6.49
N TYR A 72 1.65 -10.18 -6.21
CA TYR A 72 1.69 -11.63 -6.01
C TYR A 72 2.28 -12.34 -7.23
N ASP A 73 1.91 -11.93 -8.45
CA ASP A 73 2.41 -12.51 -9.70
C ASP A 73 3.92 -12.30 -9.87
N ASP A 74 4.42 -11.10 -9.55
CA ASP A 74 5.86 -10.82 -9.59
C ASP A 74 6.62 -11.78 -8.67
N ASN A 75 6.13 -11.98 -7.44
CA ASN A 75 6.78 -12.86 -6.48
C ASN A 75 6.76 -14.33 -6.92
N VAL A 76 5.67 -14.82 -7.49
CA VAL A 76 5.58 -16.21 -8.00
C VAL A 76 6.53 -16.41 -9.17
N ARG A 77 6.58 -15.46 -10.10
CA ARG A 77 7.50 -15.49 -11.24
C ARG A 77 8.95 -15.51 -10.77
N ASP A 78 9.31 -14.62 -9.84
CA ASP A 78 10.66 -14.52 -9.32
C ASP A 78 11.07 -15.80 -8.57
N GLN A 79 10.14 -16.40 -7.81
CA GLN A 79 10.37 -17.70 -7.16
C GLN A 79 10.65 -18.81 -8.19
N LEU A 80 9.87 -18.88 -9.27
CA LEU A 80 10.08 -19.89 -10.33
C LEU A 80 11.45 -19.73 -10.99
N LEU A 81 11.84 -18.49 -11.31
CA LEU A 81 13.14 -18.19 -11.91
C LEU A 81 14.31 -18.59 -10.99
N GLU A 82 14.19 -18.30 -9.70
CA GLU A 82 15.17 -18.71 -8.69
C GLU A 82 15.28 -20.24 -8.61
N VAL A 83 14.16 -20.97 -8.58
CA VAL A 83 14.17 -22.44 -8.55
C VAL A 83 14.77 -23.01 -9.83
N GLN A 84 14.39 -22.49 -11.01
CA GLN A 84 14.95 -22.93 -12.28
C GLN A 84 16.46 -22.71 -12.36
N LYS A 85 16.96 -21.58 -11.84
CA LYS A 85 18.39 -21.27 -11.78
C LYS A 85 19.15 -22.24 -10.87
N ASN A 86 18.59 -22.57 -9.71
CA ASN A 86 19.25 -23.39 -8.68
C ASN A 86 19.00 -24.91 -8.82
N SER A 87 18.03 -25.34 -9.65
CA SER A 87 17.71 -26.75 -9.87
C SER A 87 18.91 -27.52 -10.43
N LYS A 88 19.17 -28.72 -9.90
CA LYS A 88 20.15 -29.67 -10.44
C LYS A 88 19.70 -30.30 -11.77
N ILE A 89 18.38 -30.38 -11.97
CA ILE A 89 17.75 -30.94 -13.16
C ILE A 89 17.50 -29.79 -14.14
N LYS A 90 18.19 -29.81 -15.29
CA LYS A 90 18.08 -28.79 -16.34
C LYS A 90 17.40 -29.30 -17.59
N CYS A 91 17.50 -30.60 -17.88
CA CYS A 91 16.86 -31.23 -19.03
C CYS A 91 16.14 -32.53 -18.65
N MET A 92 15.44 -33.11 -19.63
CA MET A 92 14.71 -34.37 -19.44
C MET A 92 15.65 -35.53 -19.06
N ASP A 93 16.85 -35.57 -19.63
CA ASP A 93 17.82 -36.60 -19.32
C ASP A 93 18.30 -36.50 -17.86
N ASP A 94 18.57 -35.29 -17.35
CA ASP A 94 18.90 -35.10 -15.93
C ASP A 94 17.77 -35.61 -15.03
N LEU A 95 16.51 -35.39 -15.43
CA LEU A 95 15.34 -35.85 -14.68
C LEU A 95 15.27 -37.37 -14.68
N LEU A 96 15.38 -37.99 -15.86
CA LEU A 96 15.27 -39.44 -16.02
C LEU A 96 16.43 -40.20 -15.37
N HIS A 97 17.62 -39.60 -15.31
CA HIS A 97 18.79 -40.18 -14.66
C HIS A 97 18.99 -39.71 -13.21
N SER A 98 18.08 -38.90 -12.65
CA SER A 98 18.19 -38.44 -11.26
C SER A 98 17.92 -39.53 -10.21
N GLY A 99 17.32 -40.66 -10.62
CA GLY A 99 17.07 -41.83 -9.79
C GLY A 99 17.98 -43.02 -10.09
N ASP A 100 17.63 -44.20 -9.58
CA ASP A 100 18.39 -45.43 -9.83
C ASP A 100 18.17 -45.92 -11.27
N THR A 101 19.20 -45.77 -12.10
CA THR A 101 19.22 -46.22 -13.50
C THR A 101 20.32 -47.26 -13.71
N TYR A 102 20.14 -48.15 -14.71
CA TYR A 102 21.11 -49.18 -15.06
C TYR A 102 21.26 -49.29 -16.58
N GLU A 103 22.50 -49.52 -17.05
CA GLU A 103 22.79 -49.80 -18.45
C GLU A 103 22.88 -51.31 -18.68
N ILE A 104 22.15 -51.81 -19.68
CA ILE A 104 22.24 -53.21 -20.13
C ILE A 104 23.29 -53.28 -21.24
N LYS A 105 24.27 -54.17 -21.11
CA LYS A 105 25.26 -54.50 -22.16
C LYS A 105 24.90 -55.79 -22.87
#